data_AF-A0A4Z2FHU2-F1
#
_entry.id   AF-A0A4Z2FHU2-F1
#
_cell.length_a   1.000
_cell.length_b   1.000
_cell.length_c   1.000
_cell.angle_alpha   90.00
_cell.angle_beta   90.00
_cell.angle_gamma   90.00
#
_symmetry.space_group_name_H-M   'P 1'
#
loop_
_entity.id
_entity.type
_entity.pdbx_description
1 polymer ?
#
loop_
_entity_poly.entity_id
_entity_poly.type
_entity_poly.pdbx_seq_one_letter_code
_entity_poly.pdbx_strand_id
1 'polypeptide(L)'
;MDEDVWEFIWMKFHSTNAVSEKRILLEALTCSDNSFLLNRLLNLSLTSDLVPEQDVIDVIIHVGRNPQGRNLAWKYFREKWNVLNARYGEALFMNSKLIGGVTEFLNTEKELNELKDFIKASGVGAGPAWPRALEIVEGNVRWHHLHRRQFFQWLRKPLSSALG
;
A
#
# COMPACT_ATOMS: atom_id res chain seq x y z
N MET A 1 -6.97 -14.16 7.60
CA MET A 1 -7.45 -13.72 8.94
C MET A 1 -8.98 -13.76 8.94
N ASP A 2 -9.58 -14.40 9.94
CA ASP A 2 -11.04 -14.50 10.07
C ASP A 2 -11.66 -13.19 10.59
N GLU A 3 -12.95 -12.99 10.34
CA GLU A 3 -13.67 -11.76 10.72
C GLU A 3 -13.70 -11.53 12.24
N ASP A 4 -13.95 -12.58 13.03
CA ASP A 4 -13.98 -12.48 14.50
C ASP A 4 -12.62 -12.05 15.07
N VAL A 5 -11.52 -12.55 14.49
CA VAL A 5 -10.16 -12.16 14.87
C VAL A 5 -9.90 -10.70 14.52
N TRP A 6 -10.34 -10.27 13.34
CA TRP A 6 -10.22 -8.88 12.91
C TRP A 6 -11.00 -7.94 13.82
N GLU A 7 -12.24 -8.28 14.17
CA GLU A 7 -13.08 -7.50 15.10
C GLU A 7 -12.48 -7.43 16.50
N PHE A 8 -11.91 -8.53 16.99
CA PHE A 8 -11.21 -8.54 18.26
C PHE A 8 -10.01 -7.58 18.26
N ILE A 9 -9.20 -7.61 17.22
CA ILE A 9 -8.04 -6.69 17.08
C ILE A 9 -8.53 -5.24 16.96
N TRP A 10 -9.61 -5.00 16.21
CA TRP A 10 -10.22 -3.67 16.07
C TRP A 10 -10.75 -3.12 17.39
N MET A 11 -11.46 -3.95 18.16
CA MET A 11 -11.90 -3.60 19.52
C MET A 11 -10.71 -3.30 20.42
N LYS A 12 -9.65 -4.12 20.35
CA LYS A 12 -8.45 -3.91 21.16
C LYS A 12 -7.76 -2.59 20.82
N PHE A 13 -7.71 -2.22 19.54
CA PHE A 13 -7.15 -0.95 19.06
C PHE A 13 -7.87 0.27 19.69
N HIS A 14 -9.18 0.21 19.85
CA HIS A 14 -9.96 1.26 20.52
C HIS A 14 -9.78 1.27 22.03
N SER A 15 -9.59 0.11 22.64
CA SER A 15 -9.44 0.01 24.10
C SER A 15 -8.06 0.45 24.62
N THR A 16 -7.01 0.35 23.81
CA THR A 16 -5.64 0.66 24.24
C THR A 16 -5.34 2.15 24.16
N ASN A 17 -4.60 2.66 25.15
CA ASN A 17 -4.06 4.03 25.16
C ASN A 17 -2.58 4.06 24.74
N ALA A 18 -1.94 2.90 24.58
CA ALA A 18 -0.53 2.81 24.22
C ALA A 18 -0.36 3.01 22.71
N VAL A 19 0.32 4.11 22.31
CA VAL A 19 0.56 4.46 20.90
C VAL A 19 1.33 3.35 20.17
N SER A 20 2.30 2.71 20.83
CA SER A 20 3.05 1.58 20.27
C SER A 20 2.16 0.38 19.98
N GLU A 21 1.26 0.03 20.91
CA GLU A 21 0.32 -1.08 20.73
C GLU A 21 -0.69 -0.76 19.61
N LYS A 22 -1.20 0.47 19.54
CA LYS A 22 -2.09 0.92 18.45
C LYS A 22 -1.48 0.68 17.08
N ARG A 23 -0.20 1.04 16.88
CA ARG A 23 0.50 0.84 15.61
C ARG A 23 0.62 -0.64 15.24
N ILE A 24 0.98 -1.49 16.21
CA ILE A 24 1.07 -2.94 16.00
C ILE A 24 -0.30 -3.51 15.61
N LEU A 25 -1.36 -3.08 16.28
CA LEU A 25 -2.72 -3.54 16.00
C LEU A 25 -3.20 -3.08 14.61
N LEU A 26 -2.93 -1.83 14.23
CA LEU A 26 -3.24 -1.33 12.87
C LEU A 26 -2.51 -2.12 11.79
N GLU A 27 -1.22 -2.38 11.97
CA GLU A 27 -0.44 -3.20 11.04
C GLU A 27 -1.02 -4.62 10.95
N ALA A 28 -1.35 -5.24 12.08
CA ALA A 28 -1.95 -6.58 12.11
C ALA A 28 -3.29 -6.64 11.33
N LEU A 29 -4.13 -5.61 11.44
CA LEU A 29 -5.40 -5.52 10.68
C LEU A 29 -5.18 -5.46 9.17
N THR A 30 -4.06 -4.90 8.70
CA THR A 30 -3.70 -4.83 7.28
C THR A 30 -3.22 -6.16 6.71
N CYS A 31 -2.84 -7.12 7.56
CA CYS A 31 -2.37 -8.46 7.16
C CYS A 31 -3.52 -9.44 6.87
N SER A 32 -4.78 -8.98 6.83
CA SER A 32 -5.91 -9.84 6.49
C SER A 32 -5.89 -10.26 5.02
N ASP A 33 -6.16 -11.53 4.74
CA ASP A 33 -6.33 -12.04 3.36
C ASP A 33 -7.71 -11.70 2.78
N ASN A 34 -8.63 -11.17 3.59
CA ASN A 34 -9.97 -10.81 3.16
C ASN A 34 -10.01 -9.36 2.64
N SER A 35 -10.13 -9.20 1.32
CA SER A 35 -10.20 -7.89 0.67
C SER A 35 -11.36 -7.00 1.18
N PHE A 36 -12.46 -7.59 1.65
CA PHE A 36 -13.56 -6.82 2.24
C PHE A 36 -13.14 -6.14 3.54
N LEU A 37 -12.43 -6.86 4.42
CA LEU A 37 -11.90 -6.31 5.67
C LEU A 37 -10.83 -5.25 5.42
N LEU A 38 -9.96 -5.46 4.44
CA LEU A 38 -8.98 -4.46 4.02
C LEU A 38 -9.67 -3.18 3.49
N ASN A 39 -10.73 -3.32 2.70
CA ASN A 39 -11.49 -2.18 2.19
C ASN A 39 -12.22 -1.44 3.32
N ARG A 40 -12.78 -2.20 4.26
CA ARG A 40 -13.41 -1.63 5.45
C ARG A 40 -12.38 -0.83 6.26
N LEU A 41 -11.18 -1.37 6.48
CA LEU A 41 -10.10 -0.68 7.18
C LEU A 41 -9.68 0.63 6.48
N LEU A 42 -9.53 0.62 5.15
CA LEU A 42 -9.20 1.81 4.37
C LEU A 42 -10.26 2.91 4.50
N ASN A 43 -11.54 2.53 4.48
CA ASN A 43 -12.63 3.50 4.68
C ASN A 43 -12.61 4.06 6.10
N LEU A 44 -12.51 3.18 7.11
CA LEU A 44 -12.47 3.57 8.52
C LEU A 44 -11.30 4.51 8.82
N SER A 45 -10.12 4.30 8.21
CA SER A 45 -8.96 5.14 8.44
C SER A 45 -9.13 6.57 7.92
N LEU A 46 -9.90 6.79 6.86
CA LEU A 46 -10.10 8.14 6.30
C LEU A 46 -11.31 8.86 6.89
N THR A 47 -12.36 8.13 7.28
CA THR A 47 -13.63 8.71 7.75
C THR A 47 -13.73 8.87 9.26
N SER A 48 -12.93 8.13 10.03
CA SER A 48 -13.02 8.12 11.49
C SER A 48 -11.96 9.00 12.13
N ASP A 49 -12.36 9.83 13.09
CA ASP A 49 -11.43 10.57 13.95
C ASP A 49 -10.64 9.65 14.91
N LEU A 50 -10.92 8.34 14.87
CA LEU A 50 -10.30 7.33 15.75
C LEU A 50 -8.88 6.94 15.30
N VAL A 51 -8.53 7.16 14.03
CA VAL A 51 -7.19 6.87 13.50
C VAL A 51 -6.42 8.19 13.35
N PRO A 52 -5.28 8.37 14.07
CA PRO A 52 -4.46 9.56 13.92
C PRO A 52 -4.02 9.77 12.47
N GLU A 53 -3.97 11.02 12.01
CA GLU A 53 -3.72 11.33 10.59
C GLU A 53 -2.41 10.72 10.04
N GLN A 54 -1.38 10.64 10.87
CA GLN A 54 -0.10 10.01 10.57
C GLN A 54 -0.20 8.49 10.38
N ASP A 55 -1.12 7.84 11.11
CA ASP A 55 -1.36 6.40 11.04
C ASP A 55 -2.24 6.05 9.83
N VAL A 56 -3.06 6.98 9.32
CA VAL A 56 -3.83 6.78 8.07
C VAL A 56 -2.92 6.49 6.89
N ILE A 57 -1.82 7.24 6.76
CA ILE A 57 -0.82 7.02 5.70
C ILE A 57 -0.20 5.62 5.84
N ASP A 58 0.18 5.23 7.07
CA ASP A 58 0.76 3.93 7.33
C ASP A 58 -0.22 2.79 7.02
N VAL A 59 -1.50 2.93 7.37
CA VAL A 59 -2.55 1.95 7.03
C VAL A 59 -2.66 1.79 5.51
N ILE A 60 -2.74 2.88 4.75
CA ILE A 60 -2.86 2.80 3.28
C ILE A 60 -1.64 2.10 2.67
N ILE A 61 -0.43 2.42 3.15
CA ILE A 61 0.82 1.80 2.68
C ILE A 61 0.86 0.31 3.04
N HIS A 62 0.51 -0.06 4.27
CA HIS A 62 0.52 -1.46 4.71
C HIS A 62 -0.52 -2.30 3.95
N VAL A 63 -1.71 -1.76 3.68
CA VAL A 63 -2.68 -2.42 2.78
C VAL A 63 -2.13 -2.54 1.35
N GLY A 64 -1.38 -1.55 0.88
CA GLY A 64 -0.67 -1.59 -0.41
C GLY A 64 0.40 -2.68 -0.52
N ARG A 65 1.04 -3.04 0.60
CA ARG A 65 2.02 -4.13 0.71
C ARG A 65 1.38 -5.51 0.73
N ASN A 66 0.13 -5.61 1.16
CA ASN A 66 -0.60 -6.87 1.17
C ASN A 66 -0.93 -7.31 -0.27
N PRO A 67 -0.59 -8.55 -0.70
CA PRO A 67 -0.90 -9.02 -2.05
C PRO A 67 -2.37 -8.94 -2.45
N GLN A 68 -3.30 -9.15 -1.49
CA GLN A 68 -4.75 -9.05 -1.70
C GLN A 68 -5.26 -7.60 -1.58
N GLY A 69 -4.48 -6.72 -0.94
CA GLY A 69 -4.80 -5.31 -0.71
C GLY A 69 -4.17 -4.34 -1.72
N ARG A 70 -3.12 -4.74 -2.45
CA ARG A 70 -2.34 -3.85 -3.33
C ARG A 70 -3.19 -3.11 -4.34
N ASN A 71 -3.98 -3.85 -5.13
CA ASN A 71 -4.84 -3.25 -6.16
C ASN A 71 -5.93 -2.38 -5.54
N LEU A 72 -6.41 -2.77 -4.36
CA LEU A 72 -7.43 -2.05 -3.62
C LEU A 72 -6.88 -0.72 -3.08
N ALA A 73 -5.69 -0.72 -2.48
CA ALA A 73 -5.02 0.48 -1.99
C ALA A 73 -4.73 1.46 -3.14
N TRP A 74 -4.24 0.98 -4.27
CA TRP A 74 -4.00 1.83 -5.45
C TRP A 74 -5.29 2.45 -5.99
N LYS A 75 -6.37 1.66 -6.09
CA LYS A 75 -7.68 2.16 -6.50
C LYS A 75 -8.21 3.21 -5.50
N TYR A 76 -8.18 2.89 -4.21
CA TYR A 76 -8.65 3.77 -3.14
C TYR A 76 -7.88 5.09 -3.10
N PHE A 77 -6.56 5.04 -3.25
CA PHE A 77 -5.69 6.22 -3.32
C PHE A 77 -6.10 7.15 -4.46
N ARG A 78 -6.35 6.62 -5.67
CA ARG A 78 -6.79 7.41 -6.81
C ARG A 78 -8.18 8.01 -6.60
N GLU A 79 -9.13 7.22 -6.10
CA GLU A 79 -10.51 7.67 -5.85
C GLU A 79 -10.58 8.76 -4.77
N LYS A 80 -9.73 8.67 -3.74
CA LYS A 80 -9.70 9.60 -2.61
C LYS A 80 -8.61 10.66 -2.73
N TRP A 81 -7.95 10.78 -3.88
CA TRP A 81 -6.82 11.68 -4.08
C TRP A 81 -7.11 13.11 -3.67
N ASN A 82 -8.26 13.66 -4.04
CA ASN A 82 -8.61 15.04 -3.70
C ASN A 82 -8.62 15.28 -2.18
N VAL A 83 -9.11 14.31 -1.40
CA VAL A 83 -9.14 14.37 0.07
C VAL A 83 -7.72 14.23 0.64
N LEU A 84 -6.96 13.27 0.12
CA LEU A 84 -5.58 13.01 0.56
C LEU A 84 -4.66 14.19 0.23
N ASN A 85 -4.82 14.81 -0.93
CA ASN A 85 -4.06 15.97 -1.37
C ASN A 85 -4.47 17.23 -0.61
N ALA A 86 -5.76 17.41 -0.29
CA ALA A 86 -6.20 18.52 0.57
C ALA A 86 -5.65 18.39 2.00
N ARG A 87 -5.56 17.17 2.54
CA ARG A 87 -5.07 16.94 3.91
C ARG A 87 -3.54 16.92 4.01
N TYR A 88 -2.85 16.33 3.03
CA TYR A 88 -1.41 16.06 3.11
C TYR A 88 -0.58 16.76 2.03
N GLY A 89 -1.19 17.45 1.06
CA GLY A 89 -0.49 18.05 -0.09
C GLY A 89 0.55 19.10 0.30
N GLU A 90 0.29 19.91 1.33
CA GLU A 90 1.25 20.89 1.85
C GLU A 90 2.39 20.21 2.65
N ALA A 91 2.09 19.07 3.29
CA ALA A 91 3.06 18.28 4.02
C ALA A 91 3.88 17.39 3.07
N LEU A 92 4.82 18.00 2.33
CA LEU A 92 5.63 17.35 1.28
C LEU A 92 6.23 16.00 1.70
N PHE A 93 6.68 15.87 2.95
CA PHE A 93 7.22 14.61 3.49
C PHE A 93 6.15 13.51 3.55
N MET A 94 4.97 13.82 4.09
CA MET A 94 3.85 12.90 4.22
C MET A 94 3.28 12.52 2.86
N ASN A 95 3.13 13.51 1.96
CA ASN A 95 2.69 13.29 0.59
C ASN A 95 3.65 12.36 -0.18
N SER A 96 4.96 12.61 -0.07
CA SER A 96 5.99 11.77 -0.70
C SER A 96 5.99 10.35 -0.15
N LYS A 97 5.82 10.18 1.18
CA LYS A 97 5.71 8.87 1.82
C LYS A 97 4.49 8.09 1.33
N LEU A 98 3.33 8.75 1.25
CA LEU A 98 2.09 8.14 0.78
C LEU A 98 2.19 7.70 -0.69
N ILE A 99 2.64 8.60 -1.58
CA ILE A 99 2.81 8.30 -3.00
C ILE A 99 3.81 7.17 -3.20
N GLY A 100 4.97 7.27 -2.55
CA GLY A 100 6.01 6.25 -2.64
C GLY A 100 5.49 4.89 -2.19
N GLY A 101 4.91 4.80 -0.99
CA GLY A 101 4.49 3.51 -0.43
C GLY A 101 3.33 2.84 -1.18
N VAL A 102 2.39 3.60 -1.76
CA VAL A 102 1.29 3.03 -2.56
C VAL A 102 1.78 2.58 -3.94
N THR A 103 2.73 3.30 -4.54
CA THR A 103 3.22 3.00 -5.90
C THR A 103 4.38 2.00 -5.92
N GLU A 104 5.07 1.79 -4.79
CA GLU A 104 6.29 0.97 -4.65
C GLU A 104 6.17 -0.44 -5.25
N PHE A 105 5.00 -1.06 -5.15
CA PHE A 105 4.78 -2.46 -5.56
C PHE A 105 4.05 -2.63 -6.89
N LEU A 106 3.77 -1.52 -7.60
CA LEU A 106 3.24 -1.57 -8.96
C LEU A 106 4.31 -2.10 -9.91
N ASN A 107 3.96 -3.09 -10.73
CA ASN A 107 4.94 -3.84 -11.53
C ASN A 107 4.41 -4.34 -12.88
N THR A 108 3.22 -3.91 -13.30
CA THR A 108 2.64 -4.24 -14.61
C THR A 108 2.59 -3.01 -15.53
N GLU A 109 2.62 -3.24 -16.85
CA GLU A 109 2.49 -2.15 -17.84
C GLU A 109 1.17 -1.38 -17.69
N LYS A 110 0.09 -2.08 -17.34
CA LYS A 110 -1.21 -1.46 -17.07
C LYS A 110 -1.13 -0.46 -15.91
N GLU A 111 -0.54 -0.88 -14.78
CA GLU A 111 -0.38 -0.01 -13.60
C GLU A 111 0.54 1.19 -13.90
N LEU A 112 1.59 0.98 -14.68
CA LEU A 112 2.49 2.05 -15.11
C LEU A 112 1.75 3.10 -15.96
N ASN A 113 0.93 2.66 -16.91
CA ASN A 113 0.13 3.58 -17.73
C ASN A 113 -0.92 4.31 -16.88
N GLU A 114 -1.59 3.60 -15.98
CA GLU A 114 -2.53 4.20 -15.03
C GLU A 114 -1.85 5.27 -14.15
N LEU A 115 -0.62 5.02 -13.69
CA LEU A 115 0.16 6.00 -12.91
C LEU A 115 0.52 7.22 -13.77
N LYS A 116 0.97 7.02 -15.02
CA LYS A 116 1.29 8.13 -15.94
C LYS A 116 0.07 9.02 -16.20
N ASP A 117 -1.08 8.43 -16.43
CA ASP A 117 -2.32 9.17 -16.66
C ASP A 117 -2.81 9.86 -15.40
N PHE A 118 -2.69 9.20 -14.24
CA PHE A 118 -3.02 9.79 -12.95
C PHE A 118 -2.15 11.02 -12.63
N ILE A 119 -0.83 10.94 -12.86
CA ILE A 119 0.08 12.08 -12.66
C ILE A 119 -0.34 13.28 -13.50
N LYS A 120 -0.68 13.07 -14.78
CA LYS A 120 -1.16 14.15 -15.67
C LYS A 120 -2.46 14.78 -15.17
N ALA A 121 -3.39 13.97 -14.65
CA ALA A 121 -4.68 14.43 -14.15
C ALA A 121 -4.61 15.09 -12.76
N SER A 122 -3.68 14.67 -11.92
CA SER A 122 -3.61 15.05 -10.49
C SER A 122 -3.10 16.48 -10.22
N GLY A 123 -2.51 17.16 -11.21
CA GLY A 123 -1.98 18.52 -11.06
C GLY A 123 -0.74 18.61 -10.13
N VAL A 124 -0.14 19.80 -10.05
CA VAL A 124 1.23 20.11 -9.53
C VAL A 124 1.43 19.84 -8.01
N GLY A 125 0.54 19.12 -7.34
CA GLY A 125 0.48 18.98 -5.88
C GLY A 125 1.48 18.04 -5.20
N ALA A 126 2.36 17.34 -5.92
CA ALA A 126 3.26 16.34 -5.30
C ALA A 126 4.76 16.52 -5.55
N GLY A 127 5.19 17.69 -6.02
CA GLY A 127 6.62 18.04 -6.14
C GLY A 127 7.50 16.90 -6.72
N PRO A 128 8.64 16.55 -6.06
CA PRO A 128 9.57 15.52 -6.53
C PRO A 128 9.11 14.06 -6.32
N ALA A 129 7.94 13.81 -5.73
CA ALA A 129 7.47 12.45 -5.45
C ALA A 129 7.03 11.72 -6.72
N TRP A 130 6.37 12.41 -7.66
CA TRP A 130 5.88 11.79 -8.90
C TRP A 130 7.00 11.27 -9.81
N PRO A 131 8.07 12.03 -10.12
CA PRO A 131 9.17 11.52 -10.92
C PRO A 131 9.82 10.28 -10.31
N ARG A 132 10.03 10.28 -8.98
CA ARG A 132 10.63 9.15 -8.27
C ARG A 132 9.73 7.91 -8.31
N ALA A 133 8.43 8.07 -8.05
CA ALA A 133 7.47 6.98 -8.13
C ALA A 133 7.46 6.37 -9.53
N LEU A 134 7.50 7.21 -10.57
CA LEU A 134 7.54 6.76 -11.95
C LEU A 134 8.81 5.93 -12.25
N GLU A 135 9.98 6.43 -11.86
CA GLU A 135 11.26 5.72 -12.04
C GLU A 135 11.25 4.33 -11.38
N ILE A 136 10.71 4.22 -10.16
CA ILE A 136 10.60 2.96 -9.42
C ILE A 136 9.68 1.99 -10.16
N VAL A 137 8.47 2.43 -10.54
CA VAL A 137 7.49 1.56 -11.21
C VAL A 137 8.00 1.12 -12.58
N GLU A 138 8.65 2.01 -13.34
CA GLU A 138 9.28 1.63 -14.60
C GLU A 138 10.41 0.61 -14.39
N GLY A 139 11.20 0.77 -13.32
CA GLY A 139 12.20 -0.21 -12.90
C GLY A 139 11.59 -1.58 -12.62
N ASN A 140 10.49 -1.61 -11.85
CA ASN A 140 9.76 -2.83 -11.51
C ASN A 140 9.22 -3.54 -12.75
N VAL A 141 8.58 -2.79 -13.66
CA VAL A 141 8.04 -3.34 -14.92
C VAL A 141 9.16 -3.91 -15.79
N ARG A 142 10.27 -3.17 -15.96
CA ARG A 142 11.44 -3.66 -16.72
C ARG A 142 12.01 -4.94 -16.12
N TRP A 143 12.22 -4.96 -14.80
CA TRP A 143 12.74 -6.14 -14.12
C TRP A 143 11.81 -7.35 -14.27
N HIS A 144 10.50 -7.13 -14.09
CA HIS A 144 9.49 -8.18 -14.25
C HIS A 144 9.43 -8.68 -15.70
N HIS A 145 9.59 -7.83 -16.71
CA HIS A 145 9.64 -8.26 -18.10
C HIS A 145 10.89 -9.10 -18.41
N LEU A 146 12.07 -8.67 -17.95
CA LEU A 146 13.36 -9.29 -18.28
C LEU A 146 13.64 -10.57 -17.48
N HIS A 147 13.33 -10.57 -16.19
CA HIS A 147 13.85 -11.59 -15.27
C HIS A 147 12.79 -12.55 -14.72
N ARG A 148 11.50 -12.23 -14.79
CA ARG A 148 10.43 -13.05 -14.20
C ARG A 148 10.51 -14.51 -14.64
N ARG A 149 10.62 -14.76 -15.95
CA ARG A 149 10.66 -16.13 -16.48
C ARG A 149 11.89 -16.89 -15.98
N GLN A 150 13.07 -16.27 -16.04
CA GLN A 150 14.33 -16.88 -15.60
C GLN A 150 14.29 -17.18 -14.09
N PHE A 151 13.76 -16.25 -13.30
CA PHE A 151 13.60 -16.40 -11.85
C PHE A 151 12.65 -17.55 -11.50
N PHE A 152 11.48 -17.65 -12.15
CA PHE A 152 10.57 -18.79 -11.94
C PHE A 152 11.19 -20.12 -12.35
N GLN A 153 11.97 -20.15 -13.43
CA GLN A 153 12.68 -21.36 -13.84
C GLN A 153 13.74 -21.77 -12.81
N TRP A 154 14.47 -20.81 -12.24
CA TRP A 154 15.43 -21.04 -11.18
C TRP A 154 14.78 -21.60 -9.91
N LEU A 155 13.68 -20.99 -9.44
CA LEU A 155 12.94 -21.45 -8.26
C LEU A 155 12.36 -22.87 -8.38
N ARG A 156 12.03 -23.31 -9.60
CA ARG A 156 11.48 -24.65 -9.86
C ARG A 156 12.55 -25.73 -9.97
N LYS A 157 13.84 -25.37 -9.98
CA LYS A 157 14.90 -26.36 -9.88
C LYS A 157 14.79 -27.02 -8.50
N PRO A 158 14.77 -28.36 -8.41
CA PRO A 158 14.89 -29.02 -7.13
C PRO A 158 16.14 -28.48 -6.42
N LEU A 159 16.05 -28.28 -5.10
CA LEU A 159 17.26 -28.25 -4.28
C LEU A 159 17.96 -29.56 -4.60
N SER A 160 19.06 -29.50 -5.36
CA SER A 160 19.87 -30.68 -5.65
C SER A 160 20.15 -31.32 -4.30
N SER A 161 19.89 -32.62 -4.19
CA SER A 161 20.32 -33.48 -3.09
C SER A 161 21.85 -33.47 -2.99
N ALA A 162 22.39 -32.34 -2.56
CA ALA A 162 23.76 -32.16 -2.14
C ALA A 162 23.72 -32.33 -0.64
N LEU A 163 23.66 -33.59 -0.22
CA LEU A 163 24.10 -34.17 1.05
C LEU A 163 23.77 -35.67 0.89
N GLY A 164 24.74 -36.39 0.33
CA GLY A 164 24.79 -37.84 0.37
C GLY A 164 25.16 -38.35 1.76
#